data_AF-V7F6H8-F1
#
_entry.id   AF-V7F6H8-F1
#
_cell.length_a   1.000
_cell.length_b   1.000
_cell.length_c   1.000
_cell.angle_alpha   90.00
_cell.angle_beta   90.00
_cell.angle_gamma   90.00
#
_symmetry.space_group_name_H-M   'P 1'
#
loop_
_entity.id
_entity.type
_entity.pdbx_description
1 polymer ?
#
loop_
_entity_poly.entity_id
_entity_poly.type
_entity_poly.pdbx_seq_one_letter_code
_entity_poly.pdbx_strand_id
1 'polypeptide(L)'
;MKSAAVLFALATMLAPTGLRAADYCDDKIELGESPDGLAMTMVGSMMSLVLAERYCGALPTPFSQIYVVVEEGHGCGPRVRLEAEFKKKMEEEKATDAMMADSVMHDLIADGTDLPQAEMDKRAKAIIEGQLGGCSKLLKIQRDVQERYRNPPKWPREPDK
;
A
#
# COMPACT_ATOMS: atom_id res chain seq x y z
N MET A 1 11.18 -40.17 -38.40
CA MET A 1 11.72 -39.35 -37.29
C MET A 1 11.50 -37.85 -37.57
N LYS A 2 10.26 -37.32 -37.52
CA LYS A 2 10.00 -35.86 -37.67
C LYS A 2 8.77 -35.33 -36.91
N SER A 3 8.05 -36.16 -36.14
CA SER A 3 6.75 -35.76 -35.58
C SER A 3 6.75 -35.49 -34.07
N ALA A 4 7.90 -35.54 -33.41
CA ALA A 4 8.00 -35.32 -31.96
C ALA A 4 8.31 -33.86 -31.56
N ALA A 5 8.67 -32.99 -32.51
CA ALA A 5 9.15 -31.64 -32.21
C ALA A 5 8.04 -30.58 -32.04
N VAL A 6 6.78 -30.89 -32.41
CA VAL A 6 5.70 -29.89 -32.42
C VAL A 6 4.98 -29.77 -31.05
N LEU A 7 5.15 -30.75 -30.15
CA LEU A 7 4.46 -30.77 -28.86
C LEU A 7 5.16 -30.00 -27.74
N PHE A 8 6.44 -29.63 -27.90
CA PHE A 8 7.15 -28.82 -26.90
C PHE A 8 6.90 -27.31 -27.02
N ALA A 9 6.40 -26.84 -28.18
CA ALA A 9 6.16 -25.41 -28.41
C ALA A 9 4.82 -24.90 -27.84
N LEU A 10 3.84 -25.79 -27.60
CA LEU A 10 2.55 -25.39 -27.02
C LEU A 10 2.56 -25.33 -25.48
N ALA A 11 3.53 -25.94 -24.82
CA ALA A 11 3.60 -25.98 -23.35
C ALA A 11 4.09 -24.64 -22.74
N THR A 12 4.81 -23.82 -23.50
CA THR A 12 5.29 -22.52 -23.02
C THR A 12 4.27 -21.38 -23.14
N MET A 13 3.13 -21.61 -23.83
CA MET A 13 2.05 -20.61 -23.91
C MET A 13 1.07 -20.67 -22.73
N LEU A 14 1.24 -21.61 -21.80
CA LEU A 14 0.44 -21.75 -20.58
C LEU A 14 1.23 -21.34 -19.33
N ALA A 15 2.29 -20.55 -19.47
CA ALA A 15 2.87 -19.87 -18.32
C ALA A 15 1.85 -18.84 -17.80
N PRO A 16 1.35 -18.98 -16.57
CA PRO A 16 0.36 -18.07 -16.01
C PRO A 16 1.06 -16.75 -15.66
N THR A 17 1.19 -15.85 -16.64
CA THR A 17 1.72 -14.51 -16.40
C THR A 17 0.65 -13.54 -15.85
N GLY A 18 -0.59 -13.99 -15.66
CA GLY A 18 -1.71 -13.15 -15.20
C GLY A 18 -2.47 -13.63 -13.96
N LEU A 19 -2.21 -14.83 -13.42
CA LEU A 19 -2.98 -15.35 -12.27
C LEU A 19 -2.43 -14.91 -10.91
N ARG A 20 -1.12 -14.64 -10.80
CA ARG A 20 -0.52 -14.24 -9.51
C ARG A 20 -0.96 -12.87 -9.00
N ALA A 21 -1.29 -11.93 -9.88
CA ALA A 21 -1.72 -10.59 -9.48
C ALA A 21 -3.18 -10.55 -9.01
N ALA A 22 -4.03 -11.50 -9.46
CA ALA A 22 -5.40 -11.60 -9.01
C ALA A 22 -5.49 -12.25 -7.62
N ASP A 23 -4.75 -13.35 -7.41
CA ASP A 23 -4.72 -14.05 -6.11
C ASP A 23 -4.21 -13.12 -4.99
N TYR A 24 -3.14 -12.35 -5.27
CA TYR A 24 -2.50 -11.48 -4.29
C TYR A 24 -3.39 -10.36 -3.72
N CYS A 25 -4.39 -9.92 -4.47
CA CYS A 25 -5.25 -8.80 -4.08
C CYS A 25 -6.65 -9.26 -3.65
N ASP A 26 -6.91 -10.58 -3.69
CA ASP A 26 -8.13 -11.22 -3.17
C ASP A 26 -7.86 -12.00 -1.86
N ASP A 27 -6.59 -12.22 -1.53
CA ASP A 27 -6.19 -12.89 -0.29
C ASP A 27 -6.49 -12.01 0.94
N LYS A 28 -7.32 -12.55 1.82
CA LYS A 28 -7.52 -12.01 3.17
C LYS A 28 -6.29 -12.37 4.00
N ILE A 29 -5.63 -11.37 4.58
CA ILE A 29 -4.54 -11.60 5.53
C ILE A 29 -5.11 -12.42 6.71
N GLU A 30 -4.76 -13.70 6.80
CA GLU A 30 -5.12 -14.54 7.96
C GLU A 30 -4.16 -14.28 9.12
N LEU A 31 -4.68 -14.28 10.36
CA LEU A 31 -3.88 -14.10 11.58
C LEU A 31 -2.83 -15.23 11.70
N GLY A 32 -1.56 -14.91 11.46
CA GLY A 32 -0.43 -15.82 11.59
C GLY A 32 0.37 -16.06 10.32
N GLU A 33 -0.10 -15.59 9.17
CA GLU A 33 0.68 -15.55 7.94
C GLU A 33 1.64 -14.35 7.94
N SER A 34 2.84 -14.54 7.39
CA SER A 34 3.79 -13.43 7.24
C SER A 34 3.15 -12.35 6.37
N PRO A 35 3.19 -11.07 6.77
CA PRO A 35 2.55 -10.02 6.00
C PRO A 35 3.16 -9.96 4.60
N ASP A 36 2.31 -10.13 3.60
CA ASP A 36 2.67 -10.02 2.20
C ASP A 36 3.23 -8.63 1.86
N GLY A 37 4.06 -8.55 0.82
CA GLY A 37 4.66 -7.29 0.36
C GLY A 37 3.69 -6.11 0.16
N LEU A 38 2.42 -6.36 -0.19
CA LEU A 38 1.34 -5.40 -0.35
C LEU A 38 0.94 -4.84 0.99
N ALA A 39 0.68 -5.73 1.96
CA ALA A 39 0.32 -5.36 3.31
C ALA A 39 1.42 -4.52 3.95
N MET A 40 2.68 -4.97 3.83
CA MET A 40 3.83 -4.21 4.32
C MET A 40 3.99 -2.86 3.62
N THR A 41 3.76 -2.80 2.31
CA THR A 41 3.81 -1.54 1.55
C THR A 41 2.67 -0.61 1.96
N MET A 42 1.45 -1.13 2.17
CA MET A 42 0.30 -0.36 2.61
C MET A 42 0.55 0.25 3.99
N VAL A 43 0.91 -0.58 4.98
CA VAL A 43 1.20 -0.14 6.34
C VAL A 43 2.37 0.86 6.35
N GLY A 44 3.46 0.57 5.63
CA GLY A 44 4.61 1.46 5.53
C GLY A 44 4.29 2.80 4.86
N SER A 45 3.44 2.80 3.82
CA SER A 45 2.96 4.01 3.16
C SER A 45 2.06 4.84 4.08
N MET A 46 1.07 4.20 4.74
CA MET A 46 0.19 4.86 5.71
C MET A 46 1.00 5.49 6.84
N MET A 47 1.91 4.74 7.45
CA MET A 47 2.85 5.22 8.47
C MET A 47 3.60 6.47 8.01
N SER A 48 4.26 6.37 6.86
CA SER A 48 5.14 7.43 6.36
C SER A 48 4.36 8.72 6.11
N LEU A 49 3.14 8.60 5.58
CA LEU A 49 2.30 9.74 5.25
C LEU A 49 1.68 10.39 6.49
N VAL A 50 1.15 9.59 7.43
CA VAL A 50 0.62 10.12 8.69
C VAL A 50 1.71 10.86 9.47
N LEU A 51 2.94 10.32 9.51
CA LEU A 51 4.07 11.01 10.13
C LEU A 51 4.48 12.28 9.38
N ALA A 52 4.46 12.25 8.04
CA ALA A 52 4.75 13.42 7.22
C ALA A 52 3.77 14.56 7.50
N GLU A 53 2.48 14.25 7.59
CA GLU A 53 1.40 15.22 7.83
C GLU A 53 1.47 15.79 9.24
N ARG A 54 1.58 14.94 10.25
CA ARG A 54 1.55 15.36 11.66
C ARG A 54 2.82 16.07 12.11
N TYR A 55 3.99 15.67 11.60
CA TYR A 55 5.28 16.13 12.14
C TYR A 55 6.16 16.89 11.14
N CYS A 56 5.91 16.77 9.83
CA CYS A 56 6.76 17.36 8.79
C CYS A 56 6.05 18.42 7.93
N GLY A 57 4.79 18.75 8.22
CA GLY A 57 4.04 19.79 7.51
C GLY A 57 3.58 19.38 6.12
N ALA A 58 3.45 18.07 5.85
CA ALA A 58 2.88 17.58 4.62
C ALA A 58 1.38 17.91 4.52
N LEU A 59 0.88 18.05 3.30
CA LEU A 59 -0.56 18.18 3.07
C LEU A 59 -1.27 16.83 3.34
N PRO A 60 -2.50 16.85 3.90
CA PRO A 60 -3.28 15.64 4.11
C PRO A 60 -3.47 14.83 2.83
N THR A 61 -3.20 13.53 2.93
CA THR A 61 -3.34 12.54 1.86
C THR A 61 -4.46 11.58 2.24
N PRO A 62 -5.61 11.60 1.55
CA PRO A 62 -6.71 10.69 1.84
C PRO A 62 -6.26 9.24 1.76
N PHE A 63 -6.71 8.38 2.68
CA PHE A 63 -6.32 6.97 2.69
C PHE A 63 -6.75 6.23 1.42
N SER A 64 -7.85 6.68 0.80
CA SER A 64 -8.28 6.18 -0.51
C SER A 64 -7.21 6.35 -1.59
N GLN A 65 -6.43 7.43 -1.58
CA GLN A 65 -5.35 7.66 -2.53
C GLN A 65 -4.16 6.72 -2.25
N ILE A 66 -3.85 6.50 -0.98
CA ILE A 66 -2.80 5.56 -0.56
C ILE A 66 -3.16 4.16 -1.01
N TYR A 67 -4.39 3.73 -0.71
CA TYR A 67 -4.94 2.44 -1.12
C TYR A 67 -4.82 2.23 -2.62
N VAL A 68 -5.36 3.16 -3.41
CA VAL A 68 -5.31 3.10 -4.88
C VAL A 68 -3.88 3.02 -5.38
N VAL A 69 -2.96 3.87 -4.91
CA VAL A 69 -1.57 3.89 -5.42
C VAL A 69 -0.84 2.59 -5.13
N VAL A 70 -1.05 2.02 -3.93
CA VAL A 70 -0.41 0.77 -3.53
C VAL A 70 -0.96 -0.41 -4.34
N GLU A 71 -2.28 -0.54 -4.42
CA GLU A 71 -2.99 -1.59 -5.18
C GLU A 71 -2.69 -1.52 -6.69
N GLU A 72 -2.77 -0.32 -7.28
CA GLU A 72 -2.41 -0.11 -8.69
C GLU A 72 -0.93 -0.45 -8.94
N GLY A 73 -0.06 -0.18 -7.95
CA GLY A 73 1.36 -0.50 -7.94
C GLY A 73 1.66 -2.01 -7.95
N HIS A 74 0.78 -2.83 -7.39
CA HIS A 74 0.94 -4.28 -7.31
C HIS A 74 0.22 -5.05 -8.43
N GLY A 75 -0.52 -4.37 -9.29
CA GLY A 75 -1.21 -5.05 -10.40
C GLY A 75 -2.66 -5.41 -10.09
N CYS A 76 -3.24 -4.87 -9.01
CA CYS A 76 -4.55 -5.29 -8.51
C CYS A 76 -5.73 -4.81 -9.35
N GLY A 77 -5.56 -3.86 -10.27
CA GLY A 77 -6.57 -3.49 -11.25
C GLY A 77 -6.79 -1.99 -11.38
N PRO A 78 -7.81 -1.59 -12.17
CA PRO A 78 -8.02 -0.18 -12.49
C PRO A 78 -8.54 0.60 -11.29
N ARG A 79 -8.04 1.83 -11.13
CA ARG A 79 -8.45 2.79 -10.09
C ARG A 79 -9.93 2.83 -9.76
N VAL A 80 -10.79 2.95 -10.78
CA VAL A 80 -12.25 3.09 -10.57
C VAL A 80 -12.83 1.93 -9.75
N ARG A 81 -12.32 0.71 -9.96
CA ARG A 81 -12.72 -0.47 -9.18
C ARG A 81 -12.22 -0.38 -7.74
N LEU A 82 -10.96 0.01 -7.57
CA LEU A 82 -10.30 0.12 -6.26
C LEU A 82 -10.90 1.23 -5.39
N GLU A 83 -11.24 2.38 -5.98
CA GLU A 83 -11.90 3.48 -5.28
C GLU A 83 -13.29 3.06 -4.78
N ALA A 84 -14.05 2.33 -5.61
CA ALA A 84 -15.35 1.80 -5.21
C ALA A 84 -15.24 0.75 -4.09
N GLU A 85 -14.23 -0.13 -4.16
CA GLU A 85 -13.96 -1.14 -3.13
C GLU A 85 -13.58 -0.50 -1.80
N PHE A 86 -12.64 0.46 -1.82
CA PHE A 86 -12.23 1.19 -0.62
C PHE A 86 -13.41 1.94 0.01
N LYS A 87 -14.20 2.64 -0.81
CA LYS A 87 -15.39 3.35 -0.33
C LYS A 87 -16.37 2.40 0.35
N LYS A 88 -16.64 1.25 -0.26
CA LYS A 88 -17.52 0.23 0.31
C LYS A 88 -17.00 -0.27 1.66
N LYS A 89 -15.71 -0.60 1.78
CA LYS A 89 -15.08 -1.04 3.04
C LYS A 89 -15.22 0.03 4.14
N MET A 90 -14.91 1.29 3.82
CA MET A 90 -15.05 2.40 4.77
C MET A 90 -16.50 2.59 5.25
N GLU A 91 -17.48 2.43 4.36
CA GLU A 91 -18.90 2.50 4.71
C GLU A 91 -19.34 1.32 5.59
N GLU A 92 -18.89 0.10 5.29
CA GLU A 92 -19.21 -1.11 6.07
C GLU A 92 -18.61 -1.05 7.48
N GLU A 93 -17.36 -0.57 7.60
CA GLU A 93 -16.65 -0.45 8.89
C GLU A 93 -17.00 0.85 9.64
N LYS A 94 -17.76 1.76 9.02
CA LYS A 94 -18.02 3.13 9.52
C LYS A 94 -16.71 3.87 9.87
N ALA A 95 -15.65 3.56 9.13
CA ALA A 95 -14.33 4.12 9.32
C ALA A 95 -14.23 5.52 8.71
N THR A 96 -13.28 6.31 9.19
CA THR A 96 -12.94 7.63 8.65
C THR A 96 -11.43 7.75 8.53
N ASP A 97 -10.95 8.64 7.64
CA ASP A 97 -9.51 8.89 7.50
C ASP A 97 -8.85 9.29 8.84
N ALA A 98 -9.56 10.04 9.69
CA ALA A 98 -9.08 10.38 11.03
C ALA A 98 -8.89 9.14 11.91
N MET A 99 -9.89 8.24 11.96
CA MET A 99 -9.82 6.99 12.72
C MET A 99 -8.68 6.09 12.23
N MET A 100 -8.48 6.01 10.92
CA MET A 100 -7.38 5.24 10.32
C MET A 100 -6.02 5.83 10.70
N ALA A 101 -5.87 7.16 10.64
CA ALA A 101 -4.63 7.83 11.04
C ALA A 101 -4.33 7.64 12.52
N ASP A 102 -5.35 7.67 13.39
CA ASP A 102 -5.18 7.42 14.82
C ASP A 102 -4.81 5.96 15.11
N SER A 103 -5.44 4.99 14.44
CA SER A 103 -5.08 3.57 14.57
C SER A 103 -3.63 3.34 14.17
N VAL A 104 -3.22 3.84 12.99
CA VAL A 104 -1.84 3.71 12.50
C VAL A 104 -0.85 4.29 13.51
N MET A 105 -1.15 5.47 14.09
CA MET A 105 -0.27 6.08 15.09
C MET A 105 -0.19 5.28 16.39
N HIS A 106 -1.31 4.72 16.85
CA HIS A 106 -1.34 3.90 18.06
C HIS A 106 -0.56 2.59 17.87
N ASP A 107 -0.82 1.87 16.78
CA ASP A 107 -0.17 0.60 16.48
C ASP A 107 1.36 0.75 16.35
N LEU A 108 1.83 1.84 15.74
CA LEU A 108 3.25 2.05 15.45
C LEU A 108 4.08 2.57 16.62
N ILE A 109 3.49 3.44 17.45
CA ILE A 109 4.24 4.20 18.45
C ILE A 109 3.93 3.73 19.87
N ALA A 110 2.68 3.34 20.07
CA ALA A 110 2.15 2.93 21.35
C ALA A 110 2.29 1.42 21.58
N ASP A 111 2.46 0.61 20.52
CA ASP A 111 2.59 -0.86 20.59
C ASP A 111 1.44 -1.46 21.44
N GLY A 112 0.22 -0.97 21.21
CA GLY A 112 -0.98 -1.34 21.96
C GLY A 112 -1.09 -0.75 23.38
N THR A 113 -0.16 0.12 23.80
CA THR A 113 -0.19 0.78 25.12
C THR A 113 -0.73 2.20 25.02
N ASP A 114 -1.63 2.61 25.92
CA ASP A 114 -2.06 4.00 25.98
C ASP A 114 -0.96 4.90 26.54
N LEU A 115 -0.28 5.61 25.63
CA LEU A 115 0.78 6.55 25.98
C LEU A 115 0.28 8.00 26.01
N PRO A 116 0.81 8.84 26.91
CA PRO A 116 0.58 10.29 26.83
C PRO A 116 1.05 10.86 25.50
N GLN A 117 0.31 11.85 24.95
CA GLN A 117 0.63 12.47 23.65
C GLN A 117 2.07 12.99 23.56
N ALA A 118 2.62 13.54 24.65
CA ALA A 118 4.00 14.03 24.66
C ALA A 118 5.03 12.92 24.45
N GLU A 119 4.77 11.71 24.96
CA GLU A 119 5.62 10.54 24.76
C GLU A 119 5.43 9.97 23.34
N MET A 120 4.19 9.97 22.83
CA MET A 120 3.89 9.64 21.43
C MET A 120 4.69 10.53 20.48
N ASP A 121 4.65 11.85 20.68
CA ASP A 121 5.35 12.83 19.84
C ASP A 121 6.87 12.66 19.91
N LYS A 122 7.40 12.35 21.09
CA LYS A 122 8.84 12.09 21.29
C LYS A 122 9.28 10.85 20.52
N ARG A 123 8.53 9.76 20.62
CA ARG A 123 8.81 8.50 19.91
C ARG A 123 8.66 8.67 18.40
N ALA A 124 7.60 9.35 17.95
CA ALA A 124 7.40 9.67 16.53
C ALA A 124 8.62 10.41 15.95
N LYS A 125 9.09 11.47 16.63
CA LYS A 125 10.30 12.21 16.21
C LYS A 125 11.54 11.32 16.16
N ALA A 126 11.71 10.43 17.14
CA ALA A 126 12.83 9.50 17.15
C ALA A 126 12.78 8.51 15.97
N ILE A 127 11.60 8.00 15.62
CA ILE A 127 11.40 7.12 14.46
C ILE A 127 11.67 7.86 13.15
N ILE A 128 11.13 9.08 13.02
CA ILE A 128 11.31 9.93 11.83
C ILE A 128 12.81 10.12 11.55
N GLU A 129 13.59 10.55 12.54
CA GLU A 129 15.01 10.83 12.37
C GLU A 129 15.87 9.55 12.30
N GLY A 130 15.56 8.55 13.11
CA GLY A 130 16.41 7.36 13.28
C GLY A 130 16.17 6.25 12.26
N GLN A 131 14.95 6.11 11.74
CA GLN A 131 14.55 4.97 10.91
C GLN A 131 14.04 5.37 9.53
N LEU A 132 13.35 6.52 9.43
CA LEU A 132 12.68 6.93 8.20
C LEU A 132 13.46 7.95 7.37
N GLY A 133 14.68 8.31 7.78
CA GLY A 133 15.54 9.24 7.04
C GLY A 133 15.12 10.71 7.14
N GLY A 134 14.39 11.06 8.19
CA GLY A 134 13.96 12.42 8.51
C GLY A 134 12.81 12.93 7.66
N CYS A 135 12.36 14.15 7.98
CA CYS A 135 11.24 14.78 7.28
C CYS A 135 11.44 14.95 5.76
N SER A 136 12.68 15.12 5.30
CA SER A 136 12.97 15.24 3.86
C SER A 136 12.57 13.99 3.07
N LYS A 137 12.77 12.80 3.65
CA LYS A 137 12.42 11.52 3.06
C LYS A 137 10.91 11.29 3.09
N LEU A 138 10.25 11.62 4.20
CA LEU A 138 8.80 11.52 4.34
C LEU A 138 8.06 12.44 3.36
N LEU A 139 8.50 13.70 3.23
CA LEU A 139 7.95 14.64 2.25
C LEU A 139 8.21 14.20 0.80
N LYS A 140 9.28 13.44 0.55
CA LYS A 140 9.48 12.81 -0.76
C LYS A 140 8.45 11.71 -1.00
N ILE A 141 8.24 10.81 -0.05
CA ILE A 141 7.23 9.74 -0.15
C ILE A 141 5.84 10.33 -0.43
N GLN A 142 5.45 11.38 0.29
CA GLN A 142 4.17 12.07 0.07
C GLN A 142 4.03 12.63 -1.34
N ARG A 143 5.07 13.28 -1.86
CA ARG A 143 5.09 13.75 -3.27
C ARG A 143 5.02 12.60 -4.26
N ASP A 144 5.76 11.52 -4.03
CA ASP A 144 5.77 10.34 -4.91
C ASP A 144 4.37 9.69 -4.97
N VAL A 145 3.66 9.61 -3.84
CA VAL A 145 2.27 9.10 -3.79
C VAL A 145 1.33 10.02 -4.57
N GLN A 146 1.40 11.34 -4.35
CA GLN A 146 0.59 12.29 -5.11
C GLN A 146 0.89 12.28 -6.61
N GLU A 147 2.15 12.08 -6.99
CA GLU A 147 2.54 11.97 -8.40
C GLU A 147 1.99 10.70 -9.04
N ARG A 148 2.08 9.55 -8.37
CA ARG A 148 1.48 8.28 -8.85
C ARG A 148 -0.03 8.35 -8.90
N TYR A 149 -0.66 8.98 -7.91
CA TYR A 149 -2.10 9.18 -7.93
C TYR A 149 -2.49 10.08 -9.12
N ARG A 150 -1.75 11.14 -9.45
CA ARG A 150 -2.02 11.96 -10.65
C ARG A 150 -1.74 11.23 -11.97
N ASN A 151 -0.82 10.28 -11.97
CA ASN A 151 -0.38 9.55 -13.16
C ASN A 151 -0.63 8.03 -12.99
N PRO A 152 -1.88 7.56 -13.07
CA PRO A 152 -2.19 6.13 -12.97
C PRO A 152 -1.42 5.32 -14.03
N PRO A 153 -1.03 4.07 -13.71
CA PRO A 153 -0.52 3.15 -14.71
C PRO A 153 -1.60 2.87 -15.77
N LYS A 154 -1.16 2.52 -16.99
CA LYS A 154 -2.07 2.04 -18.03
C LYS A 154 -2.60 0.66 -17.67
N TRP A 155 -3.89 0.46 -17.96
CA TRP A 155 -4.60 -0.80 -17.74
C TRP A 155 -5.17 -1.34 -19.07
N PRO A 156 -5.02 -2.65 -19.37
CA PRO A 156 -4.23 -3.65 -18.64
C PRO A 156 -2.73 -3.29 -18.66
N ARG A 157 -1.98 -3.69 -17.61
CA ARG A 157 -0.53 -3.48 -17.59
C ARG A 157 0.09 -4.16 -18.82
N GLU A 158 0.82 -3.40 -19.62
CA GLU A 158 1.67 -3.99 -20.64
C GLU A 158 2.72 -4.85 -19.90
N PRO A 159 2.95 -6.11 -20.31
CA PRO A 159 3.99 -6.92 -19.68
C PRO A 159 5.33 -6.21 -19.83
N ASP A 160 6.11 -6.16 -18.75
CA ASP A 160 7.48 -5.65 -18.78
C ASP A 160 8.27 -6.43 -19.85
N LYS A 161 8.86 -5.71 -20.81
CA LYS A 161 9.60 -6.29 -21.95
C LYS A 161 10.92 -6.92 -21.53
#